data_AF-A0A9Q9WM18-F1
#
_entry.id   AF-A0A9Q9WM18-F1
#
_cell.length_a   1.000
_cell.length_b   1.000
_cell.length_c   1.000
_cell.angle_alpha   90.00
_cell.angle_beta   90.00
_cell.angle_gamma   90.00
#
_symmetry.space_group_name_H-M   'P 1'
#
loop_
_entity.id
_entity.type
_entity.pdbx_description
1 polymer ?
#
loop_
_entity_poly.entity_id
_entity_poly.type
_entity_poly.pdbx_seq_one_letter_code
_entity_poly.pdbx_strand_id
1 'polypeptide(L)'
;MGKKDQMQDSEEHYGGTKAVSCKPMKEELISSCAVEEEEKQEEDEEVDIGLRRGPSTGARLWGRVRSTLLRQKLDPQSLQGKDWQRTVISMNGIEVKLSMRFTSREFSLKRMPSRKQSGVFGVKIGAVIRREHSKVPLIVRQCVEEIERRGMEEVGIYRVSGVATDIQALKAAFDSNNKDVSVMMSEMDVNAIAGTLKLYFRELPEPLFTDELYANFTEGIALSDSVAKESCMLNLLLSLPEPNLLTFLFLLDHLKRVAENEIVNKMSFHNLATVFGPTLLRPSEKDSKIPANPTQPISMSDSWSLEVMSQVQVLLYFLQLEAIPTPDSKRQSMLFSTEV
;
A
#
# COMPACT_ATOMS: atom_id res chain seq x y z
N MET A 1 -26.78 66.67 4.26
CA MET A 1 -26.14 65.59 3.48
C MET A 1 -26.39 64.27 4.21
N GLY A 2 -26.86 63.17 3.66
CA GLY A 2 -27.31 62.77 2.34
C GLY A 2 -28.15 61.49 2.53
N LYS A 3 -29.10 61.27 1.62
CA LYS A 3 -30.15 60.25 1.66
C LYS A 3 -29.60 58.82 1.69
N LYS A 4 -30.27 57.93 2.43
CA LYS A 4 -30.22 56.46 2.24
C LYS A 4 -31.37 56.09 1.32
N ASP A 5 -31.05 55.79 0.07
CA ASP A 5 -31.88 55.02 -0.85
C ASP A 5 -31.03 53.79 -1.24
N GLN A 6 -31.57 52.58 -1.06
CA GLN A 6 -31.68 51.58 -2.12
C GLN A 6 -32.23 50.26 -1.58
N MET A 7 -33.33 49.88 -2.19
CA MET A 7 -33.95 48.57 -2.25
C MET A 7 -33.63 48.04 -3.64
N GLN A 8 -33.02 46.86 -3.77
CA GLN A 8 -33.36 45.93 -4.85
C GLN A 8 -32.71 44.56 -4.66
N ASP A 9 -33.58 43.57 -4.73
CA ASP A 9 -33.33 42.15 -4.86
C ASP A 9 -32.46 41.83 -6.08
N SER A 10 -31.55 40.88 -5.89
CA SER A 10 -31.05 40.02 -6.95
C SER A 10 -30.81 38.63 -6.37
N GLU A 11 -31.78 37.74 -6.59
CA GLU A 11 -31.65 36.30 -6.45
C GLU A 11 -30.61 35.79 -7.47
N GLU A 12 -29.50 35.21 -6.99
CA GLU A 12 -28.71 34.29 -7.81
C GLU A 12 -28.76 32.89 -7.19
N HIS A 13 -29.41 32.00 -7.94
CA HIS A 13 -29.37 30.56 -7.78
C HIS A 13 -27.92 30.05 -7.89
N TYR A 14 -27.36 29.51 -6.81
CA TYR A 14 -26.22 28.60 -6.89
C TYR A 14 -26.53 27.28 -6.19
N GLY A 15 -26.37 26.20 -6.95
CA GLY A 15 -26.85 24.87 -6.66
C GLY A 15 -26.28 24.26 -5.38
N GLY A 16 -27.13 23.48 -4.71
CA GLY A 16 -26.80 22.75 -3.51
C GLY A 16 -25.60 21.83 -3.71
N THR A 17 -24.56 22.08 -2.93
CA THR A 17 -23.45 21.17 -2.70
C THR A 17 -24.01 19.90 -2.05
N LYS A 18 -24.15 18.83 -2.84
CA LYS A 18 -24.43 17.50 -2.32
C LYS A 18 -23.30 17.11 -1.37
N ALA A 19 -23.65 16.85 -0.12
CA ALA A 19 -22.77 16.21 0.84
C ALA A 19 -22.20 14.92 0.22
N VAL A 20 -20.89 14.91 -0.04
CA VAL A 20 -20.17 13.70 -0.43
C VAL A 20 -20.13 12.81 0.80
N SER A 21 -21.06 11.85 0.84
CA SER A 21 -21.09 10.80 1.85
C SER A 21 -19.80 9.99 1.74
N CYS A 22 -18.84 10.24 2.64
CA CYS A 22 -17.69 9.37 2.87
C CYS A 22 -18.19 7.95 3.16
N LYS A 23 -18.12 7.08 2.17
CA LYS A 23 -18.25 5.63 2.38
C LYS A 23 -17.08 5.19 3.25
N PRO A 24 -17.31 4.44 4.35
CA PRO A 24 -16.24 4.06 5.25
C PRO A 24 -15.33 3.05 4.56
N MET A 25 -14.06 3.40 4.51
CA MET A 25 -12.79 2.64 4.56
C MET A 25 -12.88 1.18 5.07
N LYS A 26 -13.75 0.35 4.50
CA LYS A 26 -13.91 -1.09 4.79
C LYS A 26 -13.36 -1.98 3.68
N GLU A 27 -13.14 -1.45 2.48
CA GLU A 27 -12.68 -2.24 1.32
C GLU A 27 -11.16 -2.43 1.30
N GLU A 28 -10.36 -1.54 1.89
CA GLU A 28 -8.88 -1.66 1.88
C GLU A 28 -8.33 -2.76 2.80
N LEU A 29 -9.09 -3.19 3.82
CA LEU A 29 -8.66 -4.27 4.72
C LEU A 29 -8.82 -5.67 4.12
N ILE A 30 -9.55 -5.81 3.00
CA ILE A 30 -9.79 -7.11 2.35
C ILE A 30 -8.61 -7.50 1.43
N SER A 31 -7.76 -6.55 1.03
CA SER A 31 -6.59 -6.82 0.16
C SER A 31 -5.46 -7.63 0.83
N SER A 32 -5.58 -7.98 2.11
CA SER A 32 -4.56 -8.76 2.86
C SER A 32 -4.88 -10.27 2.98
N CYS A 33 -6.02 -10.74 2.46
CA CYS A 33 -6.29 -12.18 2.42
C CYS A 33 -5.59 -12.79 1.22
N ALA A 34 -4.34 -13.23 1.41
CA ALA A 34 -3.73 -14.21 0.53
C ALA A 34 -4.57 -15.49 0.59
N VAL A 35 -5.18 -15.87 -0.53
CA VAL A 35 -5.71 -17.22 -0.71
C VAL A 35 -4.51 -18.05 -1.13
N GLU A 36 -3.97 -18.86 -0.21
CA GLU A 36 -3.02 -19.91 -0.56
C GLU A 36 -3.83 -21.06 -1.18
N GLU A 37 -3.82 -21.17 -2.50
CA GLU A 37 -4.30 -22.37 -3.22
C GLU A 37 -3.15 -23.38 -3.28
N GLU A 38 -3.25 -24.47 -2.51
CA GLU A 38 -2.45 -25.67 -2.75
C GLU A 38 -3.15 -26.53 -3.81
N GLU A 39 -2.69 -26.49 -5.07
CA GLU A 39 -3.07 -27.45 -6.09
C GLU A 39 -2.36 -28.79 -5.84
N LYS A 40 -3.12 -29.84 -5.55
CA LYS A 40 -2.68 -31.22 -5.75
C LYS A 40 -3.12 -31.65 -7.15
N GLN A 41 -2.14 -31.97 -7.99
CA GLN A 41 -2.35 -32.62 -9.28
C GLN A 41 -2.88 -34.05 -9.04
N GLU A 42 -4.12 -34.30 -9.45
CA GLU A 42 -4.62 -35.64 -9.77
C GLU A 42 -4.90 -35.65 -11.27
N GLU A 43 -4.21 -36.55 -11.98
CA GLU A 43 -4.40 -36.84 -13.40
C GLU A 43 -5.74 -37.57 -13.55
N ASP A 44 -6.67 -37.01 -14.34
CA ASP A 44 -7.88 -37.72 -14.75
C ASP A 44 -8.04 -37.70 -16.28
N GLU A 45 -8.23 -38.90 -16.82
CA GLU A 45 -8.41 -39.24 -18.23
C GLU A 45 -9.66 -38.56 -18.83
N GLU A 46 -9.49 -37.99 -20.03
CA GLU A 46 -10.53 -37.28 -20.76
C GLU A 46 -11.42 -38.27 -21.54
N VAL A 47 -12.68 -38.44 -21.13
CA VAL A 47 -13.73 -39.07 -21.93
C VAL A 47 -14.73 -38.01 -22.37
N ASP A 48 -14.70 -37.68 -23.66
CA ASP A 48 -15.59 -36.75 -24.34
C ASP A 48 -17.00 -37.35 -24.49
N ILE A 49 -18.00 -36.70 -23.90
CA ILE A 49 -19.40 -36.85 -24.33
C ILE A 49 -20.12 -35.50 -24.20
N GLY A 50 -20.34 -34.86 -25.34
CA GLY A 50 -21.08 -33.61 -25.45
C GLY A 50 -22.52 -33.69 -24.95
N LEU A 51 -22.92 -32.74 -24.09
CA LEU A 51 -24.33 -32.41 -23.85
C LEU A 51 -24.52 -30.93 -23.43
N ARG A 52 -25.63 -30.37 -23.91
CA ARG A 52 -26.03 -28.94 -23.91
C ARG A 52 -25.85 -28.21 -22.55
N ARG A 53 -25.24 -27.03 -22.59
CA ARG A 53 -24.95 -26.16 -21.42
C ARG A 53 -26.23 -25.53 -20.82
N GLY A 54 -26.74 -26.10 -19.72
CA GLY A 54 -27.48 -25.34 -18.70
C GLY A 54 -26.50 -24.53 -17.82
N PRO A 55 -26.97 -23.65 -16.90
CA PRO A 55 -26.07 -22.88 -16.04
C PRO A 55 -25.17 -23.87 -15.28
N SER A 56 -23.88 -23.80 -15.60
CA SER A 56 -22.88 -24.81 -15.26
C SER A 56 -22.88 -25.05 -13.75
N THR A 57 -22.67 -26.30 -13.34
CA THR A 57 -22.54 -26.70 -11.93
C THR A 57 -21.61 -25.76 -11.15
N GLY A 58 -20.57 -25.24 -11.80
CA GLY A 58 -19.67 -24.21 -11.26
C GLY A 58 -20.36 -22.90 -10.87
N ALA A 59 -21.25 -22.33 -11.68
CA ALA A 59 -21.95 -21.08 -11.34
C ALA A 59 -22.85 -21.23 -10.09
N ARG A 60 -23.48 -22.40 -9.94
CA ARG A 60 -24.31 -22.71 -8.76
C ARG A 60 -23.46 -22.96 -7.52
N LEU A 61 -22.31 -23.63 -7.68
CA LEU A 61 -21.36 -23.87 -6.61
C LEU A 61 -20.78 -22.55 -6.09
N TRP A 62 -20.36 -21.65 -6.99
CA TRP A 62 -19.90 -20.30 -6.65
C TRP A 62 -20.97 -19.47 -5.96
N GLY A 63 -22.23 -19.57 -6.40
CA GLY A 63 -23.37 -18.95 -5.72
C GLY A 63 -23.51 -19.44 -4.26
N ARG A 64 -23.32 -20.73 -4.02
CA ARG A 64 -23.38 -21.35 -2.69
C ARG A 64 -22.21 -20.93 -1.82
N VAL A 65 -20.98 -20.96 -2.35
CA VAL A 65 -19.75 -20.44 -1.69
C VAL A 65 -19.96 -19.00 -1.24
N ARG A 66 -20.38 -18.12 -2.16
CA ARG A 66 -20.64 -16.70 -1.87
C ARG A 66 -21.71 -16.53 -0.78
N SER A 67 -22.79 -17.30 -0.82
CA SER A 67 -23.86 -17.23 0.19
C SER A 67 -23.40 -17.65 1.59
N THR A 68 -22.51 -18.64 1.67
CA THR A 68 -21.96 -19.14 2.94
C THR A 68 -20.98 -18.12 3.54
N LEU A 69 -20.12 -17.54 2.71
CA LEU A 69 -19.20 -16.46 3.09
C LEU A 69 -19.94 -15.21 3.61
N LEU A 70 -21.00 -14.79 2.92
CA LEU A 70 -21.79 -13.61 3.30
C LEU A 70 -22.59 -13.78 4.61
N ARG A 71 -22.79 -15.02 5.10
CA ARG A 71 -23.50 -15.30 6.36
C ARG A 71 -22.59 -15.31 7.58
N GLN A 72 -21.27 -15.40 7.41
CA GLN A 72 -20.38 -15.35 8.56
C GLN A 72 -20.40 -13.96 9.18
N LYS A 73 -20.82 -13.88 10.45
CA LYS A 73 -20.63 -12.68 11.26
C LYS A 73 -19.15 -12.57 11.61
N LEU A 74 -18.45 -11.66 10.93
CA LEU A 74 -17.08 -11.27 11.25
C LEU A 74 -17.06 -10.33 12.46
N ASP A 75 -17.56 -10.81 13.61
CA ASP A 75 -17.49 -10.04 14.85
C ASP A 75 -16.11 -10.24 15.51
N PRO A 76 -15.30 -9.17 15.68
CA PRO A 76 -13.94 -9.28 16.22
C PRO A 76 -13.86 -9.97 17.58
N GLN A 77 -14.87 -9.80 18.45
CA GLN A 77 -14.88 -10.45 19.77
C GLN A 77 -15.10 -11.97 19.67
N SER A 78 -15.89 -12.43 18.71
CA SER A 78 -16.15 -13.86 18.48
C SER A 78 -14.99 -14.63 17.79
N LEU A 79 -14.03 -13.89 17.23
CA LEU A 79 -12.94 -14.39 16.38
C LEU A 79 -11.54 -14.31 17.02
N GLN A 80 -11.40 -13.61 18.16
CA GLN A 80 -10.12 -13.57 18.88
C GLN A 80 -9.74 -14.99 19.37
N GLY A 81 -8.53 -15.44 19.00
CA GLY A 81 -7.94 -16.68 19.51
C GLY A 81 -8.39 -17.99 18.86
N LYS A 82 -9.16 -17.97 17.76
CA LYS A 82 -9.51 -19.19 17.02
C LYS A 82 -8.51 -19.47 15.91
N ASP A 83 -8.07 -20.73 15.82
CA ASP A 83 -7.37 -21.28 14.66
C ASP A 83 -8.25 -21.23 13.40
N TRP A 84 -7.67 -21.57 12.24
CA TRP A 84 -8.33 -21.63 10.94
C TRP A 84 -9.76 -22.19 11.01
N GLN A 85 -10.76 -21.36 10.67
CA GLN A 85 -12.13 -21.80 10.42
C GLN A 85 -12.20 -22.48 9.06
N ARG A 86 -12.42 -23.80 9.07
CA ARG A 86 -12.62 -24.59 7.86
C ARG A 86 -14.09 -24.83 7.60
N THR A 87 -14.52 -24.54 6.38
CA THR A 87 -15.88 -24.83 5.89
C THR A 87 -15.75 -25.67 4.63
N VAL A 88 -16.41 -26.83 4.60
CA VAL A 88 -16.47 -27.67 3.40
C VAL A 88 -17.84 -27.49 2.77
N ILE A 89 -17.88 -27.15 1.48
CA ILE A 89 -19.09 -26.95 0.70
C ILE A 89 -19.10 -28.03 -0.38
N SER A 90 -19.92 -29.05 -0.18
CA SER A 90 -20.05 -30.16 -1.12
C SER A 90 -21.29 -29.99 -2.01
N MET A 91 -21.16 -30.24 -3.31
CA MET A 91 -22.27 -30.27 -4.26
C MET A 91 -21.98 -31.22 -5.42
N ASN A 92 -22.89 -32.17 -5.68
CA ASN A 92 -22.81 -33.09 -6.82
C ASN A 92 -21.45 -33.82 -6.93
N GLY A 93 -20.89 -34.26 -5.81
CA GLY A 93 -19.60 -34.98 -5.77
C GLY A 93 -18.35 -34.08 -5.74
N ILE A 94 -18.49 -32.76 -5.90
CA ILE A 94 -17.39 -31.80 -5.78
C ILE A 94 -17.37 -31.21 -4.37
N GLU A 95 -16.21 -31.19 -3.71
CA GLU A 95 -16.00 -30.57 -2.41
C GLU A 95 -15.11 -29.33 -2.50
N VAL A 96 -15.62 -28.18 -2.05
CA VAL A 96 -14.83 -26.95 -1.91
C VAL A 96 -14.46 -26.77 -0.44
N LYS A 97 -13.17 -26.80 -0.13
CA LYS A 97 -12.65 -26.58 1.23
C LYS A 97 -12.19 -25.14 1.37
N LEU A 98 -12.91 -24.37 2.17
CA LEU A 98 -12.58 -22.99 2.49
C LEU A 98 -11.91 -22.94 3.87
N SER A 99 -10.74 -22.32 3.97
CA SER A 99 -10.07 -22.06 5.25
C SER A 99 -9.95 -20.54 5.46
N MET A 100 -10.39 -20.03 6.60
CA MET A 100 -10.30 -18.60 6.95
C MET A 100 -9.74 -18.43 8.35
N ARG A 101 -8.78 -17.53 8.53
CA ARG A 101 -8.25 -17.16 9.85
C ARG A 101 -8.45 -15.67 10.06
N PHE A 102 -8.93 -15.30 11.25
CA PHE A 102 -8.89 -13.91 11.68
C PHE A 102 -7.49 -13.59 12.17
N THR A 103 -6.79 -12.72 11.45
CA THR A 103 -5.54 -12.14 11.89
C THR A 103 -5.89 -10.76 12.46
N SER A 104 -5.55 -10.54 13.73
CA SER A 104 -5.79 -9.22 14.31
C SER A 104 -4.93 -8.18 13.59
N ARG A 105 -5.36 -6.93 13.65
CA ARG A 105 -4.69 -5.81 13.02
C ARG A 105 -3.22 -5.74 13.43
N GLU A 106 -2.93 -5.93 14.71
CA GLU A 106 -1.58 -5.88 15.28
C GLU A 106 -0.68 -6.91 14.59
N PHE A 107 -1.20 -8.11 14.34
CA PHE A 107 -0.48 -9.15 13.61
C PHE A 107 -0.40 -8.89 12.10
N SER A 108 -1.45 -8.35 11.48
CA SER A 108 -1.46 -8.02 10.04
C SER A 108 -0.53 -6.85 9.68
N LEU A 109 -0.31 -5.92 10.62
CA LEU A 109 0.52 -4.74 10.43
C LEU A 109 1.94 -4.93 10.96
N LYS A 110 2.21 -6.04 11.65
CA LYS A 110 3.53 -6.35 12.20
C LYS A 110 4.54 -6.57 11.09
N ARG A 111 5.57 -5.73 11.06
CA ARG A 111 6.73 -5.90 10.19
C ARG A 111 7.61 -7.00 10.77
N MET A 112 7.75 -8.09 10.05
CA MET A 112 8.54 -9.25 10.48
C MET A 112 9.83 -9.33 9.67
N PRO A 113 11.01 -9.28 10.32
CA PRO A 113 12.26 -9.53 9.64
C PRO A 113 12.26 -10.92 8.98
N SER A 114 12.74 -11.00 7.75
CA SER A 114 12.89 -12.28 7.05
C SER A 114 13.92 -13.16 7.75
N ARG A 115 13.63 -14.46 7.85
CA ARG A 115 14.63 -15.43 8.33
C ARG A 115 15.75 -15.64 7.30
N LYS A 116 15.46 -15.41 6.01
CA LYS A 116 16.39 -15.56 4.89
C LYS A 116 17.00 -14.20 4.56
N GLN A 117 18.20 -13.93 5.08
CA GLN A 117 18.91 -12.67 4.85
C GLN A 117 19.50 -12.54 3.43
N SER A 118 19.46 -13.61 2.62
CA SER A 118 19.85 -13.58 1.21
C SER A 118 18.75 -13.06 0.27
N GLY A 119 17.52 -12.85 0.76
CA GLY A 119 16.43 -12.22 -0.01
C GLY A 119 16.51 -10.69 -0.02
N VAL A 120 15.41 -10.05 -0.42
CA VAL A 120 15.22 -8.59 -0.37
C VAL A 120 14.01 -8.19 0.48
N PHE A 121 12.94 -8.98 0.49
CA PHE A 121 11.76 -8.73 1.33
C PHE A 121 12.05 -9.10 2.79
N GLY A 122 11.59 -8.27 3.73
CA GLY A 122 11.86 -8.47 5.16
C GLY A 122 13.32 -8.26 5.59
N VAL A 123 14.19 -7.80 4.69
CA VAL A 123 15.62 -7.54 4.98
C VAL A 123 15.84 -6.03 5.14
N LYS A 124 16.71 -5.63 6.07
CA LYS A 124 17.05 -4.21 6.28
C LYS A 124 17.57 -3.61 4.98
N ILE A 125 17.04 -2.46 4.58
CA ILE A 125 17.40 -1.78 3.33
C ILE A 125 18.92 -1.56 3.20
N GLY A 126 19.57 -1.15 4.30
CA GLY A 126 21.03 -0.98 4.35
C GLY A 126 21.82 -2.26 4.05
N ALA A 127 21.31 -3.44 4.39
CA ALA A 127 21.96 -4.70 4.06
C ALA A 127 21.80 -5.07 2.58
N VAL A 128 20.62 -4.81 2.01
CA VAL A 128 20.33 -5.04 0.58
C VAL A 128 21.24 -4.20 -0.30
N ILE A 129 21.29 -2.89 -0.08
CA ILE A 129 22.08 -1.98 -0.94
C ILE A 129 23.59 -2.26 -0.86
N ARG A 130 24.09 -2.72 0.30
CA ARG A 130 25.51 -3.12 0.45
C ARG A 130 25.84 -4.35 -0.37
N ARG A 131 24.93 -5.34 -0.40
CA ARG A 131 25.09 -6.57 -1.20
C ARG A 131 25.03 -6.28 -2.70
N GLU A 132 24.15 -5.36 -3.08
CA GLU A 132 23.94 -4.98 -4.49
C GLU A 132 24.94 -3.93 -4.99
N HIS A 133 25.83 -3.43 -4.12
CA HIS A 133 26.74 -2.32 -4.41
C HIS A 133 26.00 -1.11 -5.03
N SER A 134 24.81 -0.81 -4.51
CA SER A 134 23.92 0.23 -5.01
C SER A 134 23.61 1.26 -3.92
N LYS A 135 22.99 2.39 -4.31
CA LYS A 135 22.49 3.40 -3.36
C LYS A 135 21.01 3.24 -3.05
N VAL A 136 20.26 2.65 -4.00
CA VAL A 136 18.83 2.38 -3.93
C VAL A 136 18.63 0.92 -4.34
N PRO A 137 17.82 0.14 -3.62
CA PRO A 137 17.61 -1.28 -3.90
C PRO A 137 17.20 -1.53 -5.36
N LEU A 138 17.75 -2.58 -5.97
CA LEU A 138 17.46 -2.98 -7.34
C LEU A 138 15.96 -3.16 -7.59
N ILE A 139 15.25 -3.80 -6.65
CA ILE A 139 13.80 -3.97 -6.72
C ILE A 139 13.05 -2.64 -6.87
N VAL A 140 13.47 -1.60 -6.14
CA VAL A 140 12.85 -0.27 -6.22
C VAL A 140 13.11 0.35 -7.58
N ARG A 141 14.37 0.30 -8.04
CA ARG A 141 14.75 0.87 -9.34
C ARG A 141 14.05 0.18 -10.50
N GLN A 142 14.11 -1.15 -10.57
CA GLN A 142 13.52 -1.92 -11.65
C GLN A 142 11.99 -1.77 -11.70
N CYS A 143 11.30 -1.79 -10.55
CA CYS A 143 9.86 -1.54 -10.52
C CYS A 143 9.51 -0.14 -11.00
N VAL A 144 10.23 0.89 -10.54
CA VAL A 144 10.02 2.28 -10.96
C VAL A 144 10.28 2.44 -12.45
N GLU A 145 11.42 1.96 -12.95
CA GLU A 145 11.80 2.02 -14.37
C GLU A 145 10.72 1.39 -15.26
N GLU A 146 10.20 0.22 -14.87
CA GLU A 146 9.18 -0.47 -15.65
C GLU A 146 7.80 0.20 -15.57
N ILE A 147 7.42 0.77 -14.42
CA ILE A 147 6.19 1.56 -14.27
C ILE A 147 6.29 2.86 -15.08
N GLU A 148 7.45 3.52 -15.08
CA GLU A 148 7.66 4.72 -15.90
C GLU A 148 7.64 4.40 -17.39
N ARG A 149 8.13 3.23 -17.78
CA ARG A 149 8.16 2.80 -19.18
C ARG A 149 6.78 2.61 -19.78
N ARG A 150 5.79 2.11 -19.02
CA ARG A 150 4.47 1.72 -19.57
C ARG A 150 3.25 1.93 -18.68
N GLY A 151 3.44 2.34 -17.43
CA GLY A 151 2.37 2.53 -16.44
C GLY A 151 1.95 3.97 -16.21
N MET A 152 2.62 4.95 -16.83
CA MET A 152 2.37 6.37 -16.55
C MET A 152 0.96 6.84 -16.95
N GLU A 153 0.34 6.17 -17.91
CA GLU A 153 -1.03 6.45 -18.38
C GLU A 153 -2.07 5.49 -17.77
N GLU A 154 -1.65 4.50 -16.98
CA GLU A 154 -2.55 3.50 -16.38
C GLU A 154 -3.46 4.15 -15.34
N VAL A 155 -4.78 4.08 -15.56
CA VAL A 155 -5.76 4.74 -14.69
C VAL A 155 -5.76 4.12 -13.30
N GLY A 156 -5.39 4.91 -12.31
CA GLY A 156 -5.31 4.48 -10.93
C GLY A 156 -4.06 3.66 -10.61
N ILE A 157 -2.96 3.83 -11.35
CA ILE A 157 -1.66 3.22 -11.01
C ILE A 157 -1.34 3.43 -9.51
N TYR A 158 -0.83 2.39 -8.85
CA TYR A 158 -0.69 2.27 -7.39
C TYR A 158 -1.97 2.17 -6.57
N ARG A 159 -3.12 2.69 -7.02
CA ARG A 159 -4.41 2.50 -6.33
C ARG A 159 -5.06 1.16 -6.68
N VAL A 160 -5.09 0.82 -7.96
CA VAL A 160 -5.61 -0.46 -8.45
C VAL A 160 -4.65 -1.58 -8.04
N SER A 161 -5.21 -2.68 -7.53
CA SER A 161 -4.42 -3.86 -7.16
C SER A 161 -4.19 -4.73 -8.39
N GLY A 162 -2.92 -5.11 -8.62
CA GLY A 162 -2.60 -6.18 -9.55
C GLY A 162 -3.00 -7.55 -9.03
N VAL A 163 -2.86 -8.55 -9.90
CA VAL A 163 -3.16 -9.95 -9.56
C VAL A 163 -2.22 -10.44 -8.45
N ALA A 164 -2.80 -11.01 -7.39
CA ALA A 164 -2.03 -11.40 -6.20
C ALA A 164 -0.98 -12.47 -6.49
N THR A 165 -1.27 -13.43 -7.37
CA THR A 165 -0.34 -14.48 -7.79
C THR A 165 0.88 -13.90 -8.50
N ASP A 166 0.69 -12.90 -9.38
CA ASP A 166 1.79 -12.23 -10.08
C ASP A 166 2.68 -11.45 -9.11
N ILE A 167 2.07 -10.76 -8.14
CA ILE A 167 2.80 -10.07 -7.07
C ILE A 167 3.66 -11.06 -6.27
N GLN A 168 3.12 -12.23 -5.91
CA GLN A 168 3.88 -13.26 -5.20
C GLN A 168 4.99 -13.87 -6.05
N ALA A 169 4.74 -14.09 -7.35
CA ALA A 169 5.74 -14.58 -8.30
C ALA A 169 6.91 -13.59 -8.44
N LEU A 170 6.62 -12.30 -8.59
CA LEU A 170 7.64 -11.25 -8.62
C LEU A 170 8.40 -11.16 -7.31
N LYS A 171 7.71 -11.21 -6.16
CA LYS A 171 8.35 -11.27 -4.85
C LYS A 171 9.35 -12.43 -4.76
N ALA A 172 8.94 -13.63 -5.16
CA ALA A 172 9.82 -14.81 -5.14
C ALA A 172 11.01 -14.66 -6.09
N ALA A 173 10.80 -14.09 -7.28
CA ALA A 173 11.88 -13.82 -8.25
C ALA A 173 12.91 -12.82 -7.68
N PHE A 174 12.47 -11.74 -7.05
CA PHE A 174 13.35 -10.78 -6.40
C PHE A 174 14.07 -11.39 -5.18
N ASP A 175 13.38 -12.16 -4.33
CA ASP A 175 13.96 -12.83 -3.15
C ASP A 175 14.95 -13.95 -3.47
N SER A 176 14.93 -14.45 -4.71
CA SER A 176 15.91 -15.42 -5.21
C SER A 176 17.02 -14.76 -6.04
N ASN A 177 17.01 -13.43 -6.21
CA ASN A 177 17.92 -12.69 -7.08
C ASN A 177 17.93 -13.27 -8.51
N ASN A 178 16.74 -13.58 -9.03
CA ASN A 178 16.54 -14.10 -10.37
C ASN A 178 16.97 -13.04 -11.40
N LYS A 179 17.89 -13.42 -12.30
CA LYS A 179 18.41 -12.53 -13.35
C LYS A 179 17.37 -12.19 -14.41
N ASP A 180 16.33 -13.01 -14.55
CA ASP A 180 15.28 -12.85 -15.56
C ASP A 180 14.08 -12.06 -15.04
N VAL A 181 14.15 -11.49 -13.82
CA VAL A 181 13.04 -10.74 -13.22
C VAL A 181 12.57 -9.57 -14.11
N SER A 182 13.49 -8.90 -14.82
CA SER A 182 13.14 -7.83 -15.74
C SER A 182 12.33 -8.32 -16.95
N VAL A 183 12.59 -9.54 -17.43
CA VAL A 183 11.81 -10.16 -18.50
C VAL A 183 10.42 -10.52 -17.96
N MET A 184 10.35 -11.17 -16.79
CA MET A 184 9.08 -11.49 -16.14
C MET A 184 8.19 -10.25 -15.94
N MET A 185 8.77 -9.15 -15.47
CA MET A 185 8.05 -7.90 -15.31
C MET A 185 7.49 -7.35 -16.63
N SER A 186 8.21 -7.50 -17.75
CA SER A 186 7.76 -7.01 -19.05
C SER A 186 6.51 -7.72 -19.58
N GLU A 187 6.25 -8.95 -19.11
CA GLU A 187 5.11 -9.79 -19.52
C GLU A 187 3.90 -9.67 -18.58
N MET A 188 4.08 -9.12 -17.37
CA MET A 188 3.04 -9.03 -16.35
C MET A 188 2.25 -7.71 -16.40
N ASP A 189 1.09 -7.66 -15.75
CA ASP A 189 0.33 -6.42 -15.60
C ASP A 189 1.10 -5.35 -14.79
N VAL A 190 1.00 -4.08 -15.18
CA VAL A 190 1.76 -3.02 -14.52
C VAL A 190 1.29 -2.77 -13.08
N ASN A 191 0.03 -3.06 -12.76
CA ASN A 191 -0.48 -2.97 -11.40
C ASN A 191 0.08 -4.08 -10.50
N ALA A 192 0.51 -5.22 -11.06
CA ALA A 192 1.24 -6.25 -10.31
C ALA A 192 2.65 -5.76 -9.92
N ILE A 193 3.32 -5.01 -10.79
CA ILE A 193 4.62 -4.39 -10.50
C ILE A 193 4.46 -3.29 -9.45
N ALA A 194 3.48 -2.41 -9.62
CA ALA A 194 3.14 -1.40 -8.62
C ALA A 194 2.78 -2.03 -7.27
N GLY A 195 2.04 -3.15 -7.30
CA GLY A 195 1.74 -3.97 -6.13
C GLY A 195 2.99 -4.53 -5.45
N THR A 196 3.95 -5.03 -6.23
CA THR A 196 5.24 -5.57 -5.75
C THR A 196 6.09 -4.49 -5.10
N LEU A 197 6.17 -3.29 -5.69
CA LEU A 197 6.88 -2.16 -5.11
C LEU A 197 6.29 -1.74 -3.76
N LYS A 198 4.96 -1.62 -3.67
CA LYS A 198 4.26 -1.34 -2.40
C LYS A 198 4.51 -2.44 -1.37
N LEU A 199 4.47 -3.70 -1.80
CA LEU A 199 4.71 -4.86 -0.93
C LEU A 199 6.12 -4.81 -0.33
N TYR A 200 7.13 -4.47 -1.13
CA TYR A 200 8.51 -4.35 -0.67
C TYR A 200 8.63 -3.37 0.51
N PHE A 201 8.13 -2.14 0.33
CA PHE A 201 8.17 -1.13 1.39
C PHE A 201 7.36 -1.53 2.62
N ARG A 202 6.23 -2.22 2.43
CA ARG A 202 5.39 -2.70 3.53
C ARG A 202 6.06 -3.81 4.34
N GLU A 203 6.84 -4.67 3.70
CA GLU A 203 7.52 -5.80 4.34
C GLU A 203 8.91 -5.47 4.86
N LEU A 204 9.44 -4.26 4.64
CA LEU A 204 10.68 -3.84 5.32
C LEU A 204 10.55 -4.07 6.83
N PRO A 205 11.62 -4.54 7.51
CA PRO A 205 11.60 -4.81 8.95
C PRO A 205 11.32 -3.57 9.80
N GLU A 206 11.50 -2.39 9.22
CA GLU A 206 11.18 -1.07 9.77
C GLU A 206 10.61 -0.20 8.63
N PRO A 207 9.66 0.72 8.87
CA PRO A 207 9.19 1.65 7.85
C PRO A 207 10.32 2.47 7.23
N LEU A 208 10.12 2.95 6.01
CA LEU A 208 11.14 3.76 5.31
C LEU A 208 11.47 5.05 6.09
N PHE A 209 10.47 5.62 6.78
CA PHE A 209 10.62 6.82 7.62
C PHE A 209 11.12 6.54 9.04
N THR A 210 11.53 5.30 9.31
CA THR A 210 11.97 4.77 10.61
C THR A 210 10.92 4.83 11.72
N ASP A 211 11.02 3.92 12.68
CA ASP A 211 10.18 3.97 13.88
C ASP A 211 10.59 5.16 14.75
N GLU A 212 11.90 5.45 14.82
CA GLU A 212 12.47 6.49 15.66
C GLU A 212 11.99 7.90 15.31
N LEU A 213 11.86 8.21 14.02
CA LEU A 213 11.48 9.56 13.56
C LEU A 213 9.98 9.73 13.35
N TYR A 214 9.18 8.66 13.46
CA TYR A 214 7.75 8.70 13.18
C TYR A 214 7.02 9.78 13.99
N ALA A 215 7.21 9.79 15.31
CA ALA A 215 6.57 10.77 16.19
C ALA A 215 6.94 12.21 15.79
N ASN A 216 8.22 12.45 15.52
CA ASN A 216 8.71 13.77 15.11
C ASN A 216 8.11 14.23 13.78
N PHE A 217 7.95 13.34 12.80
CA PHE A 217 7.26 13.69 11.55
C PHE A 217 5.78 14.05 11.79
N THR A 218 5.09 13.30 12.65
CA THR A 218 3.68 13.58 12.97
C THR A 218 3.48 14.88 13.76
N GLU A 219 4.42 15.22 14.64
CA GLU A 219 4.40 16.49 15.38
C GLU A 219 4.79 17.66 14.46
N GLY A 220 5.82 17.46 13.63
CA GLY A 220 6.32 18.46 12.68
C GLY A 220 5.25 18.89 11.68
N ILE A 221 4.50 17.94 11.10
CA ILE A 221 3.44 18.27 10.14
C ILE A 221 2.27 19.03 10.79
N ALA A 222 2.04 18.84 12.09
CA ALA A 222 1.00 19.49 12.88
C ALA A 222 1.34 20.94 13.28
N LEU A 223 2.57 21.40 13.08
CA LEU A 223 2.97 22.78 13.34
C LEU A 223 2.09 23.77 12.56
N SER A 224 1.67 24.87 13.20
CA SER A 224 0.86 25.89 12.54
C SER A 224 1.71 26.93 11.81
N ASP A 225 2.88 27.26 12.35
CA ASP A 225 3.84 28.17 11.72
C ASP A 225 4.52 27.51 10.52
N SER A 226 4.40 28.13 9.34
CA SER A 226 4.89 27.54 8.10
C SER A 226 6.41 27.44 8.03
N VAL A 227 7.13 28.43 8.58
CA VAL A 227 8.60 28.47 8.55
C VAL A 227 9.19 27.42 9.49
N ALA A 228 8.62 27.30 10.70
CA ALA A 228 9.00 26.27 11.66
C ALA A 228 8.66 24.87 11.13
N LYS A 229 7.49 24.69 10.51
CA LYS A 229 7.11 23.43 9.83
C LYS A 229 8.13 23.07 8.77
N GLU A 230 8.46 24.01 7.89
CA GLU A 230 9.40 23.76 6.81
C GLU A 230 10.78 23.36 7.34
N SER A 231 11.32 24.14 8.27
CA SER A 231 12.60 23.85 8.90
C SER A 231 12.59 22.47 9.60
N CYS A 232 11.53 22.17 10.36
CA CYS A 232 11.39 20.89 11.06
C CYS A 232 11.32 19.71 10.09
N MET A 233 10.41 19.75 9.11
CA MET A 233 10.17 18.65 8.18
C MET A 233 11.42 18.36 7.32
N LEU A 234 12.13 19.40 6.88
CA LEU A 234 13.37 19.25 6.12
C LEU A 234 14.51 18.68 6.97
N ASN A 235 14.68 19.14 8.20
CA ASN A 235 15.69 18.59 9.11
C ASN A 235 15.41 17.11 9.44
N LEU A 236 14.15 16.74 9.62
CA LEU A 236 13.76 15.35 9.86
C LEU A 236 14.05 14.47 8.63
N LEU A 237 13.71 14.96 7.43
CA LEU A 237 14.05 14.26 6.19
C LEU A 237 15.56 14.01 6.09
N LEU A 238 16.38 15.02 6.35
CA LEU A 238 17.85 14.92 6.31
C LEU A 238 18.43 14.09 7.46
N SER A 239 17.66 13.82 8.51
CA SER A 239 18.05 12.96 9.64
C SER A 239 17.80 11.48 9.37
N LEU A 240 17.10 11.13 8.29
CA LEU A 240 16.93 9.73 7.88
C LEU A 240 18.29 9.09 7.61
N PRO A 241 18.46 7.79 7.95
CA PRO A 241 19.63 7.05 7.51
C PRO A 241 19.80 7.15 5.99
N GLU A 242 21.04 7.30 5.51
CA GLU A 242 21.33 7.52 4.09
C GLU A 242 20.62 6.52 3.13
N PRO A 243 20.57 5.20 3.41
CA PRO A 243 19.82 4.26 2.56
C PRO A 243 18.33 4.60 2.45
N ASN A 244 17.73 5.04 3.55
CA ASN A 244 16.31 5.40 3.65
C ASN A 244 16.05 6.72 2.90
N LEU A 245 16.88 7.74 3.16
CA LEU A 245 16.80 9.04 2.51
C LEU A 245 16.90 8.91 0.99
N LEU A 246 17.96 8.26 0.48
CA LEU A 246 18.17 8.14 -0.97
C LEU A 246 17.07 7.34 -1.66
N THR A 247 16.60 6.27 -1.01
CA THR A 247 15.48 5.47 -1.55
C THR A 247 14.18 6.27 -1.54
N PHE A 248 13.93 7.06 -0.49
CA PHE A 248 12.75 7.92 -0.43
C PHE A 248 12.78 9.02 -1.49
N LEU A 249 13.91 9.72 -1.67
CA LEU A 249 14.04 10.75 -2.70
C LEU A 249 13.81 10.17 -4.10
N PHE A 250 14.39 9.01 -4.39
CA PHE A 250 14.17 8.31 -5.66
C PHE A 250 12.69 7.96 -5.88
N LEU A 251 12.01 7.43 -4.85
CA LEU A 251 10.58 7.14 -4.92
C LEU A 251 9.75 8.42 -5.06
N LEU A 252 10.09 9.47 -4.32
CA LEU A 252 9.34 10.72 -4.33
C LEU A 252 9.38 11.39 -5.70
N ASP A 253 10.55 11.43 -6.34
CA ASP A 253 10.69 11.95 -7.70
C ASP A 253 9.84 11.15 -8.69
N HIS A 254 9.79 9.82 -8.55
CA HIS A 254 8.91 8.97 -9.34
C HIS A 254 7.42 9.31 -9.12
N LEU A 255 6.98 9.42 -7.86
CA LEU A 255 5.59 9.75 -7.54
C LEU A 255 5.20 11.14 -8.04
N LYS A 256 6.15 12.10 -8.08
CA LYS A 256 5.91 13.41 -8.69
C LYS A 256 5.64 13.30 -10.18
N ARG A 257 6.47 12.55 -10.93
CA ARG A 257 6.25 12.27 -12.35
C ARG A 257 4.91 11.58 -12.62
N VAL A 258 4.48 10.68 -11.74
CA VAL A 258 3.16 10.04 -11.86
C VAL A 258 2.04 11.07 -11.73
N ALA A 259 2.13 11.97 -10.76
CA ALA A 259 1.13 13.02 -10.55
C ALA A 259 1.13 14.10 -11.65
N GLU A 260 2.27 14.36 -12.29
CA GLU A 260 2.31 15.24 -13.47
C GLU A 260 1.40 14.75 -14.60
N ASN A 261 1.14 13.43 -14.69
CA ASN A 261 0.23 12.82 -15.65
C ASN A 261 -1.18 12.57 -15.08
N GLU A 262 -1.58 13.25 -13.99
CA GLU A 262 -2.86 13.09 -13.31
C GLU A 262 -4.07 13.19 -14.25
N ILE A 263 -3.98 14.04 -15.27
CA ILE A 263 -5.05 14.23 -16.26
C ILE A 263 -5.45 12.90 -16.91
N VAL A 264 -4.49 11.99 -17.12
CA VAL A 264 -4.71 10.67 -17.72
C VAL A 264 -4.91 9.62 -16.63
N ASN A 265 -3.89 9.40 -15.78
CA ASN A 265 -3.89 8.29 -14.82
C ASN A 265 -4.77 8.53 -13.58
N LYS A 266 -5.29 9.74 -13.37
CA LYS A 266 -6.16 10.13 -12.24
C LYS A 266 -5.52 10.02 -10.85
N MET A 267 -4.19 10.03 -10.76
CA MET A 267 -3.44 9.91 -9.52
C MET A 267 -2.78 11.23 -9.12
N SER A 268 -3.52 12.06 -8.38
CA SER A 268 -3.00 13.30 -7.77
C SER A 268 -1.99 13.03 -6.66
N PHE A 269 -1.26 14.07 -6.21
CA PHE A 269 -0.43 13.99 -5.00
C PHE A 269 -1.20 13.46 -3.79
N HIS A 270 -2.46 13.89 -3.60
CA HIS A 270 -3.28 13.43 -2.50
C HIS A 270 -3.64 11.94 -2.62
N ASN A 271 -3.96 11.47 -3.83
CA ASN A 271 -4.26 10.06 -4.08
C ASN A 271 -3.02 9.19 -3.83
N LEU A 272 -1.85 9.61 -4.32
CA LEU A 272 -0.59 8.91 -4.09
C LEU A 272 -0.20 8.92 -2.60
N ALA A 273 -0.37 10.06 -1.91
CA ALA A 273 -0.11 10.17 -0.49
C ALA A 273 -1.01 9.24 0.35
N THR A 274 -2.26 9.05 -0.06
CA THR A 274 -3.21 8.11 0.59
C THR A 274 -2.72 6.67 0.49
N VAL A 275 -2.16 6.27 -0.66
CA VAL A 275 -1.64 4.92 -0.88
C VAL A 275 -0.29 4.71 -0.17
N PHE A 276 0.64 5.65 -0.31
CA PHE A 276 2.01 5.49 0.15
C PHE A 276 2.26 5.95 1.58
N GLY A 277 1.46 6.86 2.14
CA GLY A 277 1.56 7.30 3.54
C GLY A 277 1.63 6.12 4.51
N PRO A 278 0.60 5.25 4.60
CA PRO A 278 0.61 4.07 5.47
C PRO A 278 1.60 2.95 5.04
N THR A 279 2.12 3.04 3.81
CA THR A 279 3.13 2.10 3.30
C THR A 279 4.54 2.48 3.79
N LEU A 280 4.84 3.78 3.85
CA LEU A 280 6.17 4.31 4.17
C LEU A 280 6.31 4.73 5.64
N LEU A 281 5.20 5.13 6.30
CA LEU A 281 5.14 5.58 7.68
C LEU A 281 4.20 4.69 8.49
N ARG A 282 4.59 4.34 9.72
CA ARG A 282 3.77 3.56 10.65
C ARG A 282 4.18 3.88 12.09
N PRO A 283 3.23 3.98 13.05
CA PRO A 283 3.57 4.05 14.46
C PRO A 283 4.36 2.83 14.90
N SER A 284 5.39 3.02 15.74
CA SER A 284 6.10 1.90 16.33
C SER A 284 5.17 1.07 17.22
N GLU A 285 5.44 -0.24 17.35
CA GLU A 285 4.74 -1.10 18.31
C GLU A 285 4.89 -0.61 19.76
N LYS A 286 5.95 0.16 20.06
CA LYS A 286 6.21 0.73 21.39
C LYS A 286 5.29 1.89 21.75
N ASP A 287 4.83 2.65 20.75
CA ASP A 287 3.98 3.83 20.93
C ASP A 287 2.49 3.52 20.78
N SER A 288 2.18 2.32 20.30
CA SER A 288 0.85 1.75 20.34
C SER A 288 0.44 1.66 21.81
N LYS A 289 -0.39 2.59 22.29
CA LYS A 289 -0.98 2.56 23.63
C LYS A 289 -1.91 1.34 23.73
N ILE A 290 -1.32 0.16 23.90
CA ILE A 290 -2.03 -1.08 24.18
C ILE A 290 -2.51 -0.94 25.63
N PRO A 291 -3.83 -0.87 25.90
CA PRO A 291 -4.29 -0.96 27.27
C PRO A 291 -3.89 -2.36 27.77
N ALA A 292 -3.14 -2.41 28.87
CA ALA A 292 -2.75 -3.67 29.52
C ALA A 292 -3.94 -4.51 30.04
N ASN A 293 -5.19 -4.07 29.79
CA ASN A 293 -6.40 -4.67 30.30
C ASN A 293 -7.40 -4.97 29.14
N PRO A 294 -7.66 -6.25 28.81
CA PRO A 294 -8.47 -6.65 27.64
C PRO A 294 -9.99 -6.41 27.79
N THR A 295 -10.44 -5.75 28.85
CA THR A 295 -11.87 -5.55 29.16
C THR A 295 -12.42 -4.16 28.84
N GLN A 296 -11.60 -3.21 28.41
CA GLN A 296 -12.11 -1.89 28.02
C GLN A 296 -12.40 -1.81 26.52
N PRO A 297 -13.60 -1.37 26.12
CA PRO A 297 -13.90 -1.14 24.72
C PRO A 297 -12.96 -0.03 24.21
N ILE A 298 -12.10 -0.40 23.26
CA ILE A 298 -11.25 0.55 22.55
C ILE A 298 -12.19 1.55 21.86
N SER A 299 -12.12 2.84 22.25
CA SER A 299 -12.73 3.92 21.48
C SER A 299 -11.96 4.04 20.15
N MET A 300 -12.37 3.23 19.16
CA MET A 300 -11.59 2.94 17.96
C MET A 300 -11.72 3.96 16.82
N SER A 301 -12.59 4.97 16.92
CA SER A 301 -12.93 5.80 15.75
C SER A 301 -12.00 7.00 15.53
N ASP A 302 -11.49 7.65 16.58
CA ASP A 302 -10.95 9.01 16.43
C ASP A 302 -9.41 9.03 16.36
N SER A 303 -8.73 8.23 17.17
CA SER A 303 -7.26 8.22 17.23
C SER A 303 -6.62 7.60 15.98
N TRP A 304 -7.21 6.53 15.45
CA TRP A 304 -6.64 5.83 14.30
C TRP A 304 -6.78 6.62 13.00
N SER A 305 -7.95 7.22 12.80
CA SER A 305 -8.20 8.09 11.64
C SER A 305 -7.18 9.23 11.63
N LEU A 306 -6.85 9.77 12.81
CA LEU A 306 -5.83 10.80 12.96
C LEU A 306 -4.42 10.31 12.60
N GLU A 307 -4.01 9.13 13.06
CA GLU A 307 -2.70 8.54 12.72
C GLU A 307 -2.50 8.35 11.22
N VAL A 308 -3.52 7.79 10.54
CA VAL A 308 -3.48 7.61 9.08
C VAL A 308 -3.47 8.97 8.38
N MET A 309 -4.28 9.92 8.83
CA MET A 309 -4.27 11.27 8.26
C MET A 309 -2.89 11.94 8.40
N SER A 310 -2.21 11.80 9.53
CA SER A 310 -0.86 12.33 9.71
C SER A 310 0.14 11.68 8.74
N GLN A 311 0.07 10.36 8.51
CA GLN A 311 0.93 9.67 7.53
C GLN A 311 0.72 10.22 6.11
N VAL A 312 -0.54 10.43 5.72
CA VAL A 312 -0.89 11.00 4.42
C VAL A 312 -0.38 12.44 4.31
N GLN A 313 -0.57 13.26 5.35
CA GLN A 313 -0.14 14.66 5.36
C GLN A 313 1.39 14.81 5.29
N VAL A 314 2.14 13.95 5.99
CA VAL A 314 3.61 13.96 5.92
C VAL A 314 4.09 13.71 4.48
N LEU A 315 3.57 12.68 3.82
CA LEU A 315 3.97 12.38 2.44
C LEU A 315 3.49 13.45 1.45
N LEU A 316 2.25 13.93 1.62
CA LEU A 316 1.69 15.00 0.79
C LEU A 316 2.53 16.27 0.87
N TYR A 317 3.01 16.63 2.06
CA TYR A 317 3.90 17.77 2.27
C TYR A 317 5.14 17.68 1.37
N PHE A 318 5.84 16.53 1.37
CA PHE A 318 7.04 16.36 0.54
C PHE A 318 6.74 16.30 -0.97
N LEU A 319 5.59 15.73 -1.36
CA LEU A 319 5.14 15.73 -2.75
C LEU A 319 4.87 17.15 -3.28
N GLN A 320 4.41 18.06 -2.42
CA GLN A 320 4.09 19.44 -2.76
C GLN A 320 5.30 20.38 -2.78
N LEU A 321 6.47 19.97 -2.29
CA LEU A 321 7.68 20.80 -2.37
C LEU A 321 8.13 20.96 -3.82
N GLU A 322 8.37 22.19 -4.27
CA GLU A 322 8.90 22.47 -5.61
C GLU A 322 10.31 21.88 -5.78
N ALA A 323 11.15 22.01 -4.76
CA ALA A 323 12.47 21.41 -4.69
C ALA A 323 12.71 20.88 -3.28
N ILE A 324 13.30 19.68 -3.19
CA ILE A 324 13.89 19.23 -1.94
C ILE A 324 15.32 19.79 -1.90
N PRO A 325 15.73 20.45 -0.81
CA PRO A 325 17.13 20.80 -0.61
C PRO A 325 17.97 19.53 -0.69
N THR A 326 18.69 19.35 -1.79
CA THR A 326 19.61 18.22 -1.93
C THR A 326 20.77 18.44 -0.96
N PRO A 327 21.19 17.43 -0.18
CA PRO A 327 22.39 17.57 0.63
C PRO A 327 23.60 17.81 -0.28
N ASP A 328 24.23 18.97 -0.08
CA ASP A 328 25.47 19.54 -0.66
C ASP A 328 26.10 18.85 -1.89
N SER A 329 26.43 19.64 -2.92
CA SER A 329 26.92 19.24 -4.25
C SER A 329 28.10 18.26 -4.31
N LYS A 330 28.79 17.97 -3.19
CA LYS A 330 29.77 16.87 -3.10
C LYS A 330 29.13 15.47 -3.19
N ARG A 331 27.83 15.31 -2.89
CA ARG A 331 27.09 14.05 -3.09
C ARG A 331 26.46 13.92 -4.48
N GLN A 332 26.24 15.03 -5.20
CA GLN A 332 25.65 15.05 -6.54
C GLN A 332 26.54 14.40 -7.59
N SER A 333 27.87 14.57 -7.53
CA SER A 333 28.80 13.89 -8.44
C SER A 333 28.75 12.37 -8.32
N MET A 334 28.30 11.85 -7.19
CA MET A 334 28.17 10.42 -6.93
C MET A 334 26.76 9.88 -7.23
N LEU A 335 25.76 10.73 -7.46
CA LEU A 335 24.36 10.32 -7.69
C LEU A 335 24.06 10.01 -9.17
N PHE A 336 24.87 10.53 -10.09
CA PHE A 336 24.71 10.34 -11.54
C PHE A 336 25.93 9.71 -12.23
N SER A 337 26.95 9.25 -11.51
CA SER A 337 28.02 8.43 -12.12
C SER A 337 27.51 7.01 -12.34
N THR A 338 26.88 6.79 -13.49
CA THR A 338 27.00 5.53 -14.22
C THR A 338 28.41 5.49 -14.81
N GLU A 339 29.38 4.95 -14.08
CA GLU A 339 30.61 4.46 -14.69
C GLU A 339 30.95 3.07 -14.15
N VAL A 340 30.65 2.11 -15.02
CA VAL A 340 31.16 0.73 -15.23
C VAL A 340 31.10 -0.26 -14.07
#